data_AF-A0A523NGU5-F1
#
_entry.id   AF-A0A523NGU5-F1
#
_cell.length_a   1.000
_cell.length_b   1.000
_cell.length_c   1.000
_cell.angle_alpha   90.00
_cell.angle_beta   90.00
_cell.angle_gamma   90.00
#
_symmetry.space_group_name_H-M   'P 1'
#
loop_
_entity.id
_entity.type
_entity.pdbx_description
1 polymer ?
#
loop_
_entity_poly.entity_id
_entity_poly.type
_entity_poly.pdbx_seq_one_letter_code
_entity_poly.pdbx_strand_id
1 'polypeptide(L)' 'MSLSDHKITGVKVMNINEESAEAIEKMVGRSIEEIEAKGLKILDIQTSSDYLILILGKNGS' A
#
# COMPACT_ATOMS: atom_id res chain seq x y z
N MET A 1 -5.12 -15.71 -5.93
CA MET A 1 -6.24 -15.13 -5.16
C MET A 1 -6.71 -13.91 -5.93
N SER A 2 -7.98 -13.86 -6.33
CA SER A 2 -8.54 -12.79 -7.18
C SER A 2 -9.46 -11.91 -6.35
N LEU A 3 -9.13 -10.63 -6.17
CA LEU A 3 -10.09 -9.61 -5.77
C LEU A 3 -10.74 -9.06 -7.04
N SER A 4 -11.72 -9.83 -7.50
CA SER A 4 -12.82 -9.59 -8.45
C SER A 4 -12.63 -8.84 -9.78
N ASP A 5 -11.65 -7.95 -9.98
CA ASP A 5 -11.43 -7.25 -11.28
C ASP A 5 -10.01 -6.68 -11.45
N HIS A 6 -9.13 -6.95 -10.48
CA HIS A 6 -7.78 -6.38 -10.44
C HIS A 6 -6.73 -7.47 -10.40
N LYS A 7 -5.74 -7.37 -11.29
CA LYS A 7 -4.55 -8.22 -11.22
C LYS A 7 -3.66 -7.68 -10.11
N ILE A 8 -3.49 -8.46 -9.05
CA ILE A 8 -2.50 -8.16 -8.01
C ILE A 8 -1.12 -8.15 -8.67
N THR A 9 -0.41 -7.03 -8.55
CA THR A 9 0.90 -6.82 -9.15
C THR A 9 2.01 -6.78 -8.12
N GLY A 10 1.69 -6.57 -6.84
CA GLY A 10 2.69 -6.58 -5.78
C GLY A 10 2.10 -6.28 -4.41
N VAL A 11 2.98 -6.25 -3.41
CA VAL A 11 2.69 -5.89 -2.03
C VAL A 11 3.77 -4.93 -1.56
N LYS A 12 3.39 -3.81 -0.94
CA LYS A 12 4.32 -2.91 -0.25
C LYS A 12 4.12 -3.06 1.25
N VAL A 13 5.17 -3.48 1.95
CA VAL A 13 5.17 -3.61 3.41
C VAL A 13 5.97 -2.45 3.99
N MET A 14 5.40 -1.78 4.97
CA MET A 14 6.05 -0.68 5.69
C MET A 14 6.10 -1.04 7.17
N ASN A 15 7.25 -0.81 7.79
CA ASN A 15 7.40 -0.92 9.23
C ASN A 15 7.02 0.42 9.86
N ILE A 16 6.04 0.39 10.76
CA ILE A 16 5.52 1.55 11.50
C ILE A 16 5.79 1.43 13.01
N ASN A 17 6.57 0.42 13.42
CA ASN A 17 6.96 0.20 14.81
C ASN A 17 7.74 1.43 15.33
N GLU A 18 7.36 1.87 16.54
CA GLU A 18 7.99 3.02 17.24
C GLU A 18 7.96 4.36 16.48
N GLU A 19 7.20 4.47 15.38
CA GLU A 19 7.03 5.73 14.66
C GLU A 19 5.89 6.56 15.24
N SER A 20 6.10 7.87 15.33
CA SER A 20 5.04 8.84 15.65
C SER A 20 3.97 8.84 14.56
N ALA A 21 2.72 9.15 14.93
CA ALA A 21 1.61 9.24 13.97
C ALA A 21 1.91 10.15 12.77
N GLU A 22 2.57 11.30 12.99
CA GLU A 22 2.99 12.23 11.93
C GLU A 22 4.03 11.63 10.99
N ALA A 23 4.97 10.83 11.51
CA ALA A 23 5.99 10.16 10.70
C ALA A 23 5.35 9.08 9.82
N ILE A 24 4.43 8.30 10.39
CA ILE A 24 3.65 7.29 9.67
C ILE A 24 2.84 7.95 8.55
N GLU A 25 2.11 9.03 8.83
CA GLU A 25 1.31 9.74 7.83
C GLU A 25 2.17 10.22 6.66
N LYS A 26 3.33 10.81 6.94
CA LYS A 26 4.27 11.26 5.92
C LYS A 26 4.86 10.11 5.11
N MET A 27 5.16 8.98 5.75
CA MET A 27 5.69 7.79 5.08
C MET A 27 4.65 7.12 4.18
N VAL A 28 3.42 6.96 4.69
CA VAL A 28 2.28 6.43 3.95
C VAL A 28 1.97 7.35 2.77
N GLY A 29 1.87 8.67 3.00
CA GLY A 29 1.59 9.66 1.96
C GLY A 29 2.57 9.58 0.81
N ARG A 30 3.88 9.64 1.10
CA ARG A 30 4.93 9.46 0.08
C ARG A 30 4.81 8.13 -0.66
N SER A 31 4.50 7.06 0.06
CA SER A 31 4.34 5.74 -0.55
C SER A 31 3.16 5.67 -1.51
N ILE A 32 2.04 6.32 -1.18
CA ILE A 32 0.87 6.44 -2.05
C ILE A 32 1.25 7.21 -3.32
N GLU A 33 1.92 8.37 -3.19
CA GLU A 33 2.36 9.18 -4.33
C GLU A 33 3.26 8.37 -5.28
N GLU A 34 4.20 7.58 -4.75
CA GLU A 34 5.07 6.70 -5.55
C GLU A 34 4.29 5.57 -6.27
N ILE A 35 3.26 5.03 -5.63
CA ILE A 35 2.42 3.96 -6.18
C ILE A 35 1.59 4.52 -7.34
N GLU A 36 0.97 5.69 -7.15
CA GLU A 36 0.20 6.37 -8.18
C GLU A 36 1.07 6.81 -9.36
N ALA A 37 2.27 7.33 -9.10
CA ALA A 37 3.24 7.69 -10.15
C ALA A 37 3.67 6.48 -11.02
N LYS A 38 3.59 5.25 -10.47
CA LYS A 38 3.85 4.00 -11.21
C LYS A 38 2.63 3.46 -11.95
N GLY A 39 1.50 4.17 -11.91
CA GLY A 39 0.23 3.73 -12.48
C GLY A 39 -0.31 2.47 -11.81
N LEU A 40 0.02 2.27 -10.53
CA LEU A 40 -0.50 1.20 -9.69
C LEU A 40 -1.63 1.75 -8.82
N LYS A 41 -2.52 0.86 -8.38
CA LYS A 41 -3.57 1.18 -7.42
C LYS A 41 -3.40 0.35 -6.16
N ILE A 42 -3.77 0.94 -5.03
CA ILE A 42 -3.93 0.22 -3.77
C ILE A 42 -5.29 -0.45 -3.80
N LEU A 43 -5.31 -1.78 -3.76
CA LEU A 43 -6.52 -2.59 -3.78
C LEU A 43 -7.05 -2.86 -2.37
N ASP A 44 -6.13 -2.98 -1.42
CA ASP A 44 -6.44 -3.31 -0.03
C ASP A 44 -5.33 -2.77 0.89
N ILE A 45 -5.70 -2.49 2.13
CA ILE A 45 -4.79 -2.01 3.18
C ILE A 45 -5.01 -2.88 4.41
N GLN A 46 -3.93 -3.53 4.86
CA GLN A 46 -3.93 -4.31 6.09
C GLN A 46 -2.96 -3.70 7.08
N THR A 47 -3.37 -3.63 8.33
CA THR A 47 -2.58 -3.07 9.42
C THR A 47 -2.34 -4.10 10.51
N SER A 48 -1.22 -3.95 11.18
CA SER A 48 -0.84 -4.68 12.39
C SER A 48 -0.12 -3.70 13.32
N SER A 49 0.24 -4.16 14.52
CA SER A 49 0.92 -3.30 15.51
C SER A 49 2.19 -2.65 14.97
N ASP A 50 2.91 -3.36 14.11
CA ASP A 50 4.24 -2.96 13.64
C ASP A 50 4.31 -2.71 12.14
N TYR A 51 3.25 -3.07 11.40
CA TYR A 51 3.29 -3.08 9.95
C TYR A 51 2.04 -2.50 9.31
N LEU A 52 2.26 -1.82 8.20
CA LEU A 52 1.24 -1.42 7.25
C LEU A 52 1.53 -2.09 5.91
N ILE A 53 0.56 -2.83 5.40
CA ILE A 53 0.67 -3.67 4.20
C ILE A 53 -0.30 -3.12 3.17
N LEU A 54 0.23 -2.68 2.03
CA LEU A 54 -0.52 -2.21 0.87
C LEU A 54 -0.54 -3.30 -0.18
N ILE A 55 -1.71 -3.80 -0.54
CA ILE A 55 -1.88 -4.72 -1.66
C ILE A 55 -2.03 -3.90 -2.93
N LEU A 56 -1.14 -4.10 -3.89
CA LEU A 56 -1.07 -3.31 -5.11
C LEU A 56 -1.60 -4.11 -6.31
N GLY A 57 -2.27 -3.41 -7.21
CA GLY A 57 -2.74 -3.98 -8.46
C GLY A 57 -2.78 -3.00 -9.60
N LYS A 58 -3.14 -3.52 -10.76
CA LYS A 58 -3.56 -2.74 -11.93
C LYS A 58 -4.98 -3.17 -12.29
N ASN A 59 -5.76 -2.25 -12.85
CA ASN A 59 -7.00 -2.63 -13.54
C ASN A 59 -6.66 -3.70 -14.57
N GLY A 60 -7.36 -4.83 -14.54
CA GLY A 60 -7.37 -5.74 -15.68
C GLY A 60 -7.92 -4.98 -16.89
N SER A 61 -7.24 -5.08 -18.03
CA SER A 61 -7.82 -4.70 -19.32
C SER A 61 -8.84 -5.74 -19.75
#